data_AF-A0A834B787-F1
#
_entry.id   AF-A0A834B787-F1
#
_cell.length_a   1.000
_cell.length_b   1.000
_cell.length_c   1.000
_cell.angle_alpha   90.00
_cell.angle_beta   90.00
_cell.angle_gamma   90.00
#
_symmetry.space_group_name_H-M   'P 1'
#
loop_
_entity.id
_entity.type
_entity.pdbx_description
1 polymer ?
#
loop_
_entity_poly.entity_id
_entity_poly.type
_entity_poly.pdbx_seq_one_letter_code
_entity_poly.pdbx_strand_id
1 'polypeptide(L)'
;MNTIGHRASELALQLGILFPPAEALQVGMVDKVVPEDQVQSTALSVMAQWLSIPDHARQLTKNMMRKPTADRLVKHRDSDIQNFVSFISRDSIQKSLQVYLGKLRQKKG
;
A
#
# COMPACT_ATOMS: atom_id res chain seq x y z
N MET A 1 3.46 -3.34 -7.98
CA MET A 1 3.33 -3.86 -9.36
C MET A 1 1.87 -3.94 -9.80
N ASN A 2 1.01 -4.66 -9.06
CA ASN A 2 -0.40 -4.87 -9.43
C ASN A 2 -1.27 -3.60 -9.45
N THR A 3 -0.74 -2.46 -8.98
CA THR A 3 -1.46 -1.17 -8.95
C THR A 3 -0.90 -0.21 -10.00
N ILE A 4 0.38 0.16 -9.90
CA ILE A 4 1.02 1.18 -10.75
C ILE A 4 1.95 0.59 -11.83
N GLY A 5 1.87 -0.72 -12.10
CA GLY A 5 2.74 -1.41 -13.04
C GLY A 5 4.16 -1.67 -12.52
N HIS A 6 4.99 -2.36 -13.32
CA HIS A 6 6.35 -2.76 -12.96
C HIS A 6 7.29 -1.56 -12.79
N ARG A 7 7.39 -0.71 -13.82
CA ARG A 7 8.40 0.37 -13.89
C ARG A 7 8.19 1.44 -12.82
N ALA A 8 6.95 1.90 -12.63
CA ALA A 8 6.68 2.90 -11.59
C ALA A 8 6.88 2.34 -10.19
N SER A 9 6.58 1.04 -9.96
CA SER A 9 6.87 0.38 -8.68
C SER A 9 8.36 0.32 -8.39
N GLU A 10 9.18 -0.03 -9.38
CA GLU A 10 10.64 -0.09 -9.23
C GLU A 10 11.21 1.26 -8.79
N LEU A 11 10.88 2.33 -9.50
CA LEU A 11 11.33 3.69 -9.19
C LEU A 11 10.84 4.14 -7.81
N ALA A 12 9.56 3.95 -7.50
CA ALA A 12 8.98 4.36 -6.24
C ALA A 12 9.64 3.65 -5.03
N LEU A 13 9.87 2.35 -5.14
CA LEU A 13 10.46 1.54 -4.07
C LEU A 13 11.95 1.84 -3.86
N GLN A 14 12.70 2.06 -4.94
CA GLN A 14 14.14 2.37 -4.84
C GLN A 14 14.39 3.78 -4.29
N LEU A 15 13.57 4.76 -4.69
CA LEU A 15 13.75 6.16 -4.29
C LEU A 15 12.99 6.53 -3.00
N GLY A 16 12.11 5.65 -2.50
CA GLY A 16 11.31 5.92 -1.30
C GLY A 16 10.33 7.09 -1.51
N ILE A 17 9.70 7.16 -2.69
CA ILE A 17 8.88 8.31 -3.09
C ILE A 17 7.61 8.40 -2.24
N LEU A 18 7.35 9.60 -1.72
CA LEU A 18 6.06 9.98 -1.14
C LEU A 18 5.33 10.86 -2.15
N PHE A 19 4.39 10.28 -2.90
CA PHE A 19 3.69 10.99 -3.98
C PHE A 19 2.74 12.06 -3.41
N PRO A 20 2.86 13.33 -3.84
CA PRO A 20 1.80 14.33 -3.65
C PRO A 20 0.50 13.90 -4.35
N PRO A 21 -0.68 14.44 -3.97
CA PRO A 21 -1.96 13.95 -4.49
C PRO A 21 -2.06 13.89 -6.02
N ALA A 22 -1.64 14.95 -6.72
CA ALA A 22 -1.72 15.01 -8.19
C ALA A 22 -0.86 13.91 -8.86
N GLU A 23 0.36 13.68 -8.37
CA GLU A 23 1.25 12.66 -8.89
C GLU A 23 0.77 11.24 -8.55
N ALA A 24 0.18 11.06 -7.36
CA ALA A 24 -0.41 9.80 -6.94
C ALA A 24 -1.56 9.39 -7.87
N LEU A 25 -2.37 10.35 -8.34
CA LEU A 25 -3.40 10.12 -9.35
C LEU A 25 -2.79 9.81 -10.71
N GLN A 26 -1.80 10.60 -11.13
CA GLN A 26 -1.14 10.43 -12.44
C GLN A 26 -0.48 9.06 -12.59
N VAL A 27 0.15 8.55 -11.53
CA VAL A 27 0.81 7.23 -11.54
C VAL A 27 -0.17 6.07 -11.31
N GLY A 28 -1.44 6.38 -10.97
CA GLY A 28 -2.48 5.39 -10.69
C GLY A 28 -2.38 4.74 -9.30
N MET A 29 -1.71 5.39 -8.35
CA MET A 29 -1.66 4.91 -6.96
C MET A 29 -2.99 5.14 -6.23
N VAL A 30 -3.72 6.20 -6.61
CA VAL A 30 -5.08 6.49 -6.14
C VAL A 30 -6.01 6.67 -7.34
N ASP A 31 -7.28 6.31 -7.18
CA ASP A 31 -8.27 6.41 -8.27
C ASP A 31 -8.87 7.81 -8.41
N LYS A 32 -8.86 8.61 -7.34
CA LYS A 32 -9.42 9.98 -7.30
C LYS A 32 -8.62 10.87 -6.34
N VAL A 33 -8.55 12.16 -6.69
CA VAL A 33 -8.13 13.25 -5.80
C VAL A 33 -9.26 14.26 -5.79
N VAL A 34 -9.69 14.65 -4.59
CA VAL A 34 -10.81 15.54 -4.36
C VAL A 34 -10.44 16.57 -3.28
N PRO A 35 -11.16 17.70 -3.17
CA PRO A 35 -11.04 18.62 -2.04
C PRO A 35 -11.18 17.89 -0.69
N GLU A 36 -10.46 18.37 0.33
CA GLU A 36 -10.38 17.70 1.64
C GLU A 36 -11.76 17.47 2.29
N ASP A 37 -12.66 18.44 2.14
CA ASP A 37 -14.04 18.42 2.65
C ASP A 37 -14.95 17.42 1.89
N GLN A 38 -14.52 16.93 0.73
CA GLN A 38 -15.30 16.04 -0.14
C GLN A 38 -14.82 14.58 -0.14
N VAL A 39 -13.75 14.26 0.60
CA VAL A 39 -13.20 12.90 0.66
C VAL A 39 -14.26 11.89 1.11
N GLN A 40 -14.99 12.20 2.17
CA GLN A 40 -15.98 11.29 2.75
C GLN A 40 -17.21 11.12 1.85
N SER A 41 -17.77 12.22 1.33
CA SER A 41 -18.93 12.17 0.44
C SER A 41 -18.62 11.42 -0.86
N THR A 42 -17.43 11.64 -1.43
CA THR A 42 -16.97 10.92 -2.62
C THR A 42 -16.78 9.43 -2.33
N ALA A 43 -16.18 9.07 -1.20
CA ALA A 43 -16.01 7.68 -0.80
C ALA A 43 -17.35 6.95 -0.64
N LEU A 44 -18.34 7.59 0.00
CA LEU A 44 -19.69 7.03 0.14
C LEU A 44 -20.37 6.81 -1.21
N SER A 45 -20.26 7.78 -2.13
CA SER A 45 -20.80 7.67 -3.48
C SER A 45 -20.17 6.51 -4.26
N VAL A 46 -18.84 6.36 -4.19
CA VAL A 46 -18.14 5.23 -4.82
C VAL A 46 -18.55 3.90 -4.19
N MET A 47 -18.67 3.83 -2.86
CA MET A 47 -19.12 2.61 -2.19
C MET A 47 -20.54 2.21 -2.58
N ALA A 48 -21.46 3.17 -2.74
CA ALA A 48 -22.80 2.89 -3.24
C ALA A 48 -22.77 2.22 -4.64
N GLN A 49 -21.85 2.63 -5.52
CA GLN A 49 -21.65 1.99 -6.82
C GLN A 49 -21.10 0.56 -6.70
N TRP A 50 -20.15 0.30 -5.79
CA TRP A 50 -19.61 -1.05 -5.58
C TRP A 50 -20.63 -2.00 -4.95
N LEU A 51 -21.53 -1.48 -4.11
CA LEU A 51 -22.55 -2.26 -3.41
C LEU A 51 -23.80 -2.55 -4.24
N SER A 52 -24.00 -1.85 -5.37
CA SER A 52 -25.07 -2.19 -6.32
C SER A 52 -24.79 -3.49 -7.09
N ILE A 53 -23.54 -3.94 -7.11
CA ILE A 53 -23.12 -5.19 -7.77
C ILE A 53 -23.44 -6.39 -6.86
N PRO A 54 -24.04 -7.48 -7.39
CA PRO A 54 -24.34 -8.68 -6.62
C PRO A 54 -23.13 -9.18 -5.83
N ASP A 55 -23.30 -9.33 -4.52
CA ASP A 55 -22.21 -9.54 -3.58
C ASP A 55 -21.36 -10.77 -3.93
N HIS A 56 -22.01 -11.91 -4.19
CA HIS A 56 -21.31 -13.16 -4.53
C HIS A 56 -20.44 -13.01 -5.80
N ALA A 57 -20.98 -12.38 -6.86
CA ALA A 57 -20.25 -12.17 -8.10
C ALA A 57 -19.04 -11.24 -7.90
N ARG A 58 -19.23 -10.14 -7.16
CA ARG A 58 -18.15 -9.22 -6.80
C ARG A 58 -17.06 -9.92 -5.99
N GLN A 59 -17.43 -10.77 -5.04
CA GLN A 59 -16.48 -11.55 -4.24
C GLN A 59 -15.65 -12.52 -5.08
N LEU A 60 -16.30 -13.32 -5.95
CA LEU A 60 -15.60 -14.26 -6.82
C LEU A 60 -14.60 -13.55 -7.75
N THR A 61 -15.01 -12.45 -8.39
CA THR A 61 -14.13 -11.66 -9.26
C THR A 61 -12.94 -11.10 -8.48
N LYS A 62 -13.18 -10.51 -7.29
CA LYS A 62 -12.08 -10.01 -6.43
C LYS A 62 -11.12 -11.13 -6.04
N ASN A 63 -11.63 -12.30 -5.71
CA ASN A 63 -10.81 -13.45 -5.33
C ASN A 63 -9.98 -13.93 -6.53
N MET A 64 -10.58 -14.11 -7.71
CA MET A 64 -9.89 -14.50 -8.93
C MET A 64 -8.70 -13.58 -9.24
N MET A 65 -8.86 -12.27 -9.07
CA MET A 65 -7.78 -11.31 -9.32
C MET A 65 -6.66 -11.31 -8.26
N ARG A 66 -6.99 -11.60 -7.00
CA ARG A 66 -6.06 -11.39 -5.86
C ARG A 66 -5.49 -12.68 -5.27
N LYS A 67 -6.12 -13.83 -5.53
CA LYS A 67 -5.76 -15.12 -4.96
C LYS A 67 -4.30 -15.49 -5.19
N PRO A 68 -3.72 -15.40 -6.41
CA PRO A 68 -2.32 -15.78 -6.61
C PRO A 68 -1.33 -14.97 -5.77
N THR A 69 -1.61 -13.68 -5.57
CA THR A 69 -0.77 -12.79 -4.74
C THR A 69 -0.88 -13.17 -3.26
N ALA A 70 -2.09 -13.40 -2.77
CA ALA A 70 -2.33 -13.79 -1.38
C ALA A 70 -1.76 -15.19 -1.08
N ASP A 71 -2.01 -16.16 -1.95
CA ASP A 71 -1.53 -17.54 -1.81
C ASP A 71 -0.01 -17.59 -1.76
N ARG A 72 0.69 -16.73 -2.52
CA ARG A 72 2.16 -16.63 -2.45
C ARG A 72 2.62 -16.27 -1.03
N LEU A 73 1.99 -15.29 -0.38
CA LEU A 73 2.35 -14.92 0.98
C LEU A 73 2.01 -16.03 1.97
N VAL A 74 0.80 -16.59 1.89
CA VAL A 74 0.36 -17.66 2.79
C VAL A 74 1.27 -18.89 2.69
N LYS A 75 1.64 -19.30 1.47
CA LYS A 75 2.54 -20.43 1.23
C LYS A 75 3.92 -20.25 1.84
N HIS A 76 4.40 -19.00 1.94
CA HIS A 76 5.75 -18.69 2.39
C HIS A 76 5.78 -17.99 3.75
N ARG A 77 4.67 -18.01 4.50
CA ARG A 77 4.47 -17.20 5.71
C ARG A 77 5.58 -17.35 6.75
N ASP A 78 5.94 -18.59 7.11
CA ASP A 78 6.92 -18.82 8.16
C ASP A 78 8.32 -18.37 7.74
N SER A 79 8.68 -18.59 6.47
CA SER A 79 9.94 -18.10 5.91
C SER A 79 9.97 -16.58 5.84
N ASP A 80 8.86 -15.93 5.45
CA ASP A 80 8.74 -14.48 5.42
C ASP A 80 8.91 -13.87 6.81
N ILE A 81 8.30 -14.47 7.84
CA ILE A 81 8.48 -14.08 9.24
C ILE A 81 9.95 -14.21 9.66
N GLN A 82 10.60 -15.34 9.38
CA GLN A 82 12.01 -15.56 9.73
C GLN A 82 12.93 -14.55 9.01
N ASN A 83 12.68 -14.31 7.72
CA ASN A 83 13.42 -13.35 6.92
C ASN A 83 13.27 -11.93 7.50
N PHE A 84 12.05 -11.53 7.84
CA PHE A 84 11.78 -10.22 8.44
C PHE A 84 12.48 -10.06 9.79
N VAL A 85 12.34 -11.03 10.69
CA VAL A 85 12.98 -10.99 12.02
C VAL A 85 14.49 -10.92 11.88
N SER A 86 15.09 -11.77 11.02
CA SER A 86 16.52 -11.73 10.75
C SER A 86 16.97 -10.37 10.21
N PHE A 87 16.25 -9.84 9.21
CA PHE A 87 16.59 -8.56 8.56
C PHE A 87 16.49 -7.39 9.53
N ILE A 88 15.36 -7.26 10.24
CA ILE A 88 15.09 -6.13 11.13
C ILE A 88 16.03 -6.13 12.34
N SER A 89 16.48 -7.30 12.79
CA SER A 89 17.35 -7.44 13.97
C SER A 89 18.82 -7.11 13.71
N ARG A 90 19.22 -6.82 12.47
CA ARG A 90 20.60 -6.43 12.14
C ARG A 90 20.93 -5.09 12.78
N ASP A 91 22.11 -4.98 13.40
CA ASP A 91 22.56 -3.75 14.06
C ASP A 91 22.49 -2.51 13.16
N SER A 92 22.86 -2.62 11.88
CA SER A 92 22.78 -1.52 10.93
C SER A 92 21.35 -1.02 10.76
N ILE A 93 20.39 -1.94 10.66
CA ILE A 93 18.97 -1.64 10.49
C ILE A 93 18.40 -1.04 11.78
N GLN A 94 18.71 -1.64 12.94
CA GLN A 94 18.32 -1.10 14.25
C GLN A 94 18.81 0.32 14.46
N LYS A 95 20.08 0.61 14.13
CA LYS A 95 20.65 1.97 14.18
C LYS A 95 19.92 2.93 13.23
N SER A 96 19.67 2.52 11.98
CA SER A 96 18.93 3.35 11.02
C SER A 96 17.52 3.68 11.50
N LEU A 97 16.81 2.70 12.07
CA LEU A 97 15.47 2.91 12.66
C LEU A 97 15.52 3.86 13.86
N GLN A 98 16.48 3.69 14.76
CA GLN A 98 16.65 4.57 15.92
C GLN A 98 16.90 6.02 15.50
N VAL A 99 17.76 6.25 14.51
CA VAL A 99 18.02 7.58 13.95
C VAL A 99 16.74 8.17 13.35
N TYR A 100 15.97 7.38 12.59
CA TYR A 100 14.73 7.86 11.99
C TYR A 100 13.68 8.23 13.04
N LEU A 101 13.50 7.40 14.07
CA LEU A 101 12.62 7.69 15.20
C LEU A 101 13.05 8.95 15.97
N GLY A 102 14.35 9.15 16.16
CA GLY A 102 14.90 10.38 16.75
C GLY A 102 14.51 11.62 15.96
N LYS A 103 14.63 11.58 14.62
CA LYS A 103 14.20 12.66 13.73
C LYS A 103 12.68 12.90 13.79
N LEU A 104 11.87 11.84 13.84
CA LEU A 104 10.42 11.99 13.98
C LEU A 104 10.02 12.65 15.29
N ARG A 105 10.70 12.33 16.40
CA ARG A 105 10.46 12.96 17.70
C ARG A 105 10.75 14.47 17.67
N GLN A 106 11.81 14.88 16.99
CA GLN A 106 12.18 16.30 16.85
C GLN A 106 11.20 17.11 16.00
N LYS A 107 10.42 16.48 15.10
CA LYS A 107 9.43 17.19 14.26
C LYS A 107 8.10 17.46 14.96
N LYS A 108 7.81 16.77 16.06
CA LYS A 108 6.55 16.88 16.83
C LYS A 108 6.71 17.64 18.15
N GLY A 109 7.91 18.14 18.45
CA GLY A 109 8.16 19.12 19.52
C GLY A 109 8.56 20.44 18.89
#